data_AF-A0A820KWU8-F1
#
_entry.id   AF-A0A820KWU8-F1
#
_cell.length_a   1.000
_cell.length_b   1.000
_cell.length_c   1.000
_cell.angle_alpha   90.00
_cell.angle_beta   90.00
_cell.angle_gamma   90.00
#
_symmetry.space_group_name_H-M   'P 1'
#
loop_
_entity.id
_entity.type
_entity.pdbx_description
1 polymer ?
#
loop_
_entity_poly.entity_id
_entity_poly.type
_entity_poly.pdbx_seq_one_letter_code
_entity_poly.pdbx_strand_id
1 'polypeptide(L)' 'SSTINTIITDLDTRILFTTSGTLNSEHVNETFSDHREAILKTAKVLVEDTKTLVAGAASSQEQLATAAQAAVRTITK' A
#
# COMPACT_ATOMS: atom_id res chain seq x y z
N SER A 1 15.27 -4.94 0.18
CA SER A 1 14.22 -4.84 -0.85
C SER A 1 13.36 -6.09 -0.95
N SER A 2 12.77 -6.57 0.15
CA SER A 2 11.90 -7.76 0.14
C SER A 2 10.42 -7.43 0.32
N THR A 3 10.08 -6.46 1.18
CA THR A 3 8.69 -6.13 1.53
C THR A 3 7.81 -5.75 0.33
N ILE A 4 8.30 -4.88 -0.56
CA ILE A 4 7.52 -4.47 -1.74
C ILE A 4 7.28 -5.64 -2.69
N ASN A 5 8.27 -6.52 -2.89
CA ASN A 5 8.11 -7.69 -3.73
C ASN A 5 7.08 -8.66 -3.13
N THR A 6 7.07 -8.84 -1.80
CA THR A 6 6.03 -9.62 -1.11
C THR A 6 4.64 -9.05 -1.37
N ILE A 7 4.47 -7.72 -1.29
CA ILE A 7 3.19 -7.07 -1.57
C ILE A 7 2.77 -7.30 -3.03
N ILE A 8 3.68 -7.15 -3.99
CA ILE A 8 3.38 -7.38 -5.41
C ILE A 8 2.93 -8.82 -5.64
N THR A 9 3.65 -9.80 -5.09
CA THR A 9 3.29 -11.22 -5.21
C THR A 9 1.93 -11.54 -4.58
N ASP A 10 1.58 -10.90 -3.45
CA ASP A 10 0.25 -11.04 -2.84
C ASP A 10 -0.85 -10.47 -3.75
N LEU A 11 -0.63 -9.28 -4.32
CA LEU A 11 -1.56 -8.65 -5.26
C LEU A 11 -1.75 -9.50 -6.52
N ASP A 12 -0.69 -10.04 -7.10
CA ASP A 12 -0.76 -10.95 -8.25
C ASP A 12 -1.60 -12.19 -7.92
N THR A 13 -1.43 -12.74 -6.72
CA THR A 13 -2.21 -13.89 -6.23
C THR A 13 -3.68 -13.53 -6.07
N ARG A 14 -4.01 -12.33 -5.54
CA ARG A 14 -5.39 -11.85 -5.43
C ARG A 14 -6.04 -11.61 -6.79
N ILE A 15 -5.28 -11.09 -7.77
CA ILE A 15 -5.74 -10.94 -9.15
C ILE A 15 -6.07 -12.31 -9.77
N LEU A 16 -5.23 -13.32 -9.54
CA LEU A 16 -5.47 -14.68 -10.01
C LEU A 16 -6.79 -15.25 -9.45
N PHE A 17 -7.03 -15.13 -8.15
CA PHE A 17 -8.28 -15.59 -7.53
C PHE A 17 -9.50 -14.81 -8.04
N THR A 18 -9.36 -13.51 -8.25
CA THR A 18 -10.44 -12.68 -8.81
C THR A 18 -10.77 -13.11 -10.24
N THR A 19 -9.75 -13.29 -11.08
CA THR A 19 -9.92 -13.67 -12.50
C THR A 19 -10.48 -15.09 -12.65
N SER A 20 -10.15 -15.98 -11.71
CA SER A 20 -10.67 -17.35 -11.68
C SER A 20 -12.07 -17.47 -11.07
N GLY A 21 -12.64 -16.37 -10.56
CA GLY A 21 -13.93 -16.37 -9.88
C GLY A 21 -13.94 -17.06 -8.51
N THR A 22 -12.76 -17.28 -7.91
CA THR A 22 -12.59 -18.00 -6.64
C THR A 22 -12.34 -17.08 -5.44
N LEU A 23 -12.25 -15.76 -5.66
CA LEU A 23 -12.17 -14.78 -4.59
C LEU A 23 -13.57 -14.57 -3.97
N ASN A 24 -13.78 -15.11 -2.77
CA ASN A 24 -15.00 -14.93 -2.01
C ASN A 24 -14.79 -13.87 -0.91
N SER A 25 -15.84 -13.14 -0.55
CA SER A 25 -15.79 -12.27 0.63
C SER A 25 -15.64 -13.13 1.88
N GLU A 26 -14.71 -12.76 2.77
CA GLU A 26 -14.49 -13.44 4.04
C GLU A 26 -15.65 -13.23 5.01
N HIS A 27 -16.42 -12.16 4.82
CA HIS A 27 -17.53 -11.77 5.68
C HIS A 27 -18.78 -11.48 4.85
N VAL A 28 -19.83 -12.29 5.06
CA VAL A 28 -21.10 -12.25 4.29
C VAL A 28 -21.77 -10.87 4.21
N ASN A 29 -21.49 -9.96 5.15
CA ASN A 29 -22.06 -8.61 5.21
C ASN A 29 -21.08 -7.48 4.89
N GLU A 30 -19.84 -7.81 4.54
CA GLU A 30 -18.82 -6.82 4.25
C GLU A 30 -19.02 -6.28 2.83
N THR A 31 -19.03 -4.96 2.73
CA THR A 31 -19.24 -4.24 1.48
C THR A 31 -18.03 -3.36 1.16
N PHE A 32 -17.93 -2.91 -0.08
CA PHE A 32 -16.88 -1.97 -0.46
C PHE A 32 -16.94 -0.66 0.33
N SER A 33 -18.13 -0.21 0.74
CA SER A 33 -18.32 1.02 1.51
C SER A 33 -17.56 0.99 2.84
N ASP A 34 -17.42 -0.19 3.45
CA ASP A 34 -16.72 -0.38 4.72
C ASP A 34 -15.20 -0.17 4.57
N HIS A 35 -14.65 -0.45 3.38
CA HIS A 35 -13.21 -0.33 3.06
C HIS A 35 -12.84 0.99 2.39
N ARG A 36 -13.80 1.62 1.72
CA ARG A 36 -13.57 2.77 0.83
C ARG A 36 -12.82 3.90 1.54
N GLU A 37 -13.20 4.23 2.77
CA GLU A 37 -12.57 5.33 3.51
C GLU A 37 -11.11 5.02 3.86
N ALA A 38 -10.84 3.79 4.33
CA ALA A 38 -9.49 3.35 4.68
C ALA A 38 -8.56 3.41 3.45
N ILE A 39 -9.02 2.88 2.31
CA ILE A 39 -8.28 2.93 1.04
C ILE A 39 -7.94 4.37 0.65
N LEU A 40 -8.93 5.27 0.69
CA LEU A 40 -8.72 6.69 0.34
C LEU A 40 -7.77 7.39 1.31
N LYS A 41 -7.86 7.09 2.61
CA LYS A 41 -6.97 7.66 3.62
C LYS A 41 -5.53 7.19 3.41
N THR A 42 -5.32 5.90 3.18
CA THR A 42 -3.99 5.34 2.87
C THR A 42 -3.42 5.97 1.60
N ALA A 43 -4.21 6.10 0.53
CA ALA A 43 -3.77 6.74 -0.70
C ALA A 43 -3.35 8.21 -0.50
N LYS A 44 -4.09 8.97 0.31
CA LYS A 44 -3.72 10.36 0.65
C LYS A 44 -2.39 10.43 1.41
N VAL A 45 -2.18 9.55 2.39
CA VAL A 45 -0.91 9.50 3.13
C VAL A 45 0.24 9.14 2.19
N LEU A 46 0.03 8.20 1.26
CA LEU A 46 1.05 7.80 0.29
C LEU A 46 1.49 8.95 -0.65
N VAL A 47 0.58 9.87 -0.96
CA VAL A 47 0.92 11.11 -1.70
C VAL A 47 1.85 12.00 -0.89
N GLU A 48 1.61 12.16 0.41
CA GLU A 48 2.49 12.94 1.29
C GLU A 48 3.84 12.24 1.50
N ASP A 49 3.85 10.91 1.60
CA ASP A 49 5.08 10.11 1.66
C ASP A 49 5.93 10.32 0.39
N THR A 50 5.29 10.38 -0.78
CA THR A 50 5.97 10.64 -2.06
C THR A 50 6.64 12.01 -2.07
N LYS A 51 5.95 13.06 -1.61
CA LYS A 51 6.53 14.41 -1.50
C LYS A 51 7.75 14.41 -0.57
N THR A 52 7.61 13.73 0.58
CA THR A 52 8.68 13.63 1.58
C THR A 52 9.88 12.85 1.03
N LEU A 53 9.64 11.80 0.23
CA LEU A 53 10.69 11.02 -0.43
C LEU A 53 11.50 11.90 -1.40
N VAL A 54 10.79 12.69 -2.23
CA VAL A 54 11.42 13.62 -3.18
C VAL A 54 12.24 14.67 -2.45
N ALA A 55 11.69 15.26 -1.38
CA ALA A 55 12.41 16.25 -0.57
C ALA A 55 13.64 15.63 0.13
N GLY A 56 13.49 14.44 0.72
CA GLY A 56 14.56 13.72 1.41
C GLY A 56 15.71 13.32 0.49
N ALA A 57 15.40 12.94 -0.76
CA ALA A 57 16.41 12.61 -1.77
C ALA A 57 17.35 13.78 -2.11
N ALA A 58 16.84 15.01 -2.02
CA ALA A 58 17.63 16.22 -2.24
C ALA A 58 18.36 16.73 -0.98
N SER A 59 18.10 16.13 0.20
CA SER A 59 18.61 16.64 1.47
C SER A 59 19.68 15.75 2.10
N SER A 60 19.31 14.60 2.70
CA SER A 60 20.26 13.73 3.39
C SER A 60 19.84 12.26 3.36
N GLN A 61 20.82 11.36 3.53
CA GLN A 61 20.58 9.91 3.54
C GLN A 61 19.64 9.48 4.68
N GLU A 62 19.74 10.13 5.85
CA GLU A 62 18.89 9.83 7.01
C GLU A 62 17.43 10.25 6.77
N GLN A 63 17.22 11.44 6.19
CA GLN A 63 15.88 11.90 5.82
C GLN A 63 15.28 11.05 4.70
N LEU A 64 16.08 10.69 3.69
CA LEU A 64 15.66 9.77 2.63
C LEU A 64 15.28 8.39 3.20
N ALA A 65 16.07 7.84 4.11
CA ALA A 65 15.78 6.55 4.74
C ALA A 65 14.48 6.59 5.56
N THR A 66 14.26 7.68 6.31
CA THR A 66 13.03 7.88 7.09
C THR A 66 11.81 7.99 6.19
N ALA A 67 11.90 8.76 5.10
CA ALA A 67 10.83 8.90 4.11
C ALA A 67 10.51 7.56 3.42
N ALA A 68 11.54 6.79 3.07
CA ALA A 68 11.37 5.47 2.48
C ALA A 68 10.68 4.48 3.44
N GLN A 69 11.03 4.50 4.73
CA GLN A 69 10.36 3.67 5.73
C GLN A 69 8.90 4.07 5.95
N ALA A 70 8.59 5.37 5.95
CA ALA A 70 7.22 5.85 6.05
C ALA A 70 6.36 5.33 4.88
N ALA A 71 6.86 5.47 3.64
CA ALA A 71 6.18 4.96 2.45
C ALA A 71 5.93 3.45 2.49
N VAL A 72 6.94 2.66 2.92
CA VAL A 72 6.80 1.20 3.07
C VAL A 72 5.74 0.85 4.13
N ARG A 73 5.69 1.57 5.25
CA ARG A 73 4.66 1.36 6.27
C ARG A 73 3.27 1.69 5.76
N THR A 74 3.12 2.75 4.96
CA THR A 74 1.83 3.15 4.40
C THR A 74 1.30 2.11 3.40
N ILE A 75 2.14 1.58 2.51
CA ILE A 75 1.71 0.58 1.53
C ILE A 75 1.46 -0.82 2.12
N THR A 76 1.94 -1.10 3.33
CA THR A 76 1.70 -2.39 4.02
C THR A 76 0.44 -2.38 4.89
N LYS A 77 -0.25 -1.23 5.04
CA LYS A 77 -1.51 -1.11 5.80
C LYS A 77 -2.69 -1.55 4.97
#